data_AF-A0A7S2W6U6-F1
#
_entry.id   AF-A0A7S2W6U6-F1
#
_cell.length_a   1.000
_cell.length_b   1.000
_cell.length_c   1.000
_cell.angle_alpha   90.00
_cell.angle_beta   90.00
_cell.angle_gamma   90.00
#
_symmetry.space_group_name_H-M   'P 1'
#
loop_
_entity.id
_entity.type
_entity.pdbx_description
1 polymer ?
#
loop_
_entity_poly.entity_id
_entity_poly.type
_entity_poly.pdbx_seq_one_letter_code
_entity_poly.pdbx_strand_id
1 'polypeptide(L)'
;YHPHGIFTLGVILNSGIRVAAADFDHSSPRWKYYTGEKLGPIPFIGLAAKQLNYLPLMRHFVVQWTGCIASSDKHNFLSLMKNSKNIGLIPGGFYEAGAVVKGQERVYFGKSGFIYYALKYGYKVVPAYTFGESDTYYNVTGFSKLRKWLSDMGVPAVFVTGPVSWVPWIALLPFGDGGVHTIHGPGRQFPKIEKPSAEQVSEYHEWYCGEVRRIFDTHKHRFGIDQELQVIS
;
A
#
# COMPACT_ATOMS: atom_id res chain seq x y z
N TYR A 1 -3.90 -1.96 -1.11
CA TYR A 1 -3.47 -0.55 -1.06
C TYR A 1 -2.79 -0.24 -2.37
N HIS A 2 -3.26 0.77 -3.08
CA HIS A 2 -2.69 1.22 -4.35
C HIS A 2 -2.67 2.75 -4.41
N PRO A 3 -1.76 3.37 -5.17
CA PRO A 3 -0.50 2.78 -5.61
C PRO A 3 0.48 2.66 -4.43
N HIS A 4 1.51 1.82 -4.55
CA HIS A 4 2.56 1.67 -3.53
C HIS A 4 3.31 2.98 -3.24
N GLY A 5 3.49 3.85 -4.23
CA GLY A 5 4.45 4.97 -4.13
C GLY A 5 5.90 4.47 -3.92
N ILE A 6 6.84 5.37 -3.64
CA ILE A 6 8.25 4.98 -3.44
C ILE A 6 8.46 4.38 -2.05
N PHE A 7 8.07 5.11 -1.00
CA PHE A 7 8.22 4.68 0.39
C PHE A 7 6.89 4.27 1.04
N THR A 8 5.81 4.19 0.28
CA THR A 8 4.47 3.89 0.81
C THR A 8 4.07 4.84 1.93
N LEU A 9 4.29 6.13 1.72
CA LEU A 9 4.12 7.13 2.76
C LEU A 9 2.68 7.17 3.26
N GLY A 10 1.70 6.91 2.41
CA GLY A 10 0.32 6.83 2.86
C GLY A 10 0.05 5.60 3.71
N VAL A 11 0.70 4.45 3.50
CA VAL A 11 0.64 3.38 4.51
C VAL A 11 1.31 3.83 5.79
N ILE A 12 2.52 4.37 5.76
CA ILE A 12 3.24 4.75 6.99
C ILE A 12 2.48 5.83 7.78
N LEU A 13 2.06 6.90 7.11
CA LEU A 13 1.36 8.04 7.71
C LEU A 13 -0.10 7.71 8.05
N ASN A 14 -0.84 7.02 7.18
CA ASN A 14 -2.24 6.69 7.47
C ASN A 14 -2.40 5.46 8.37
N SER A 15 -1.46 4.49 8.36
CA SER A 15 -1.47 3.37 9.31
C SER A 15 -1.13 3.79 10.73
N GLY A 16 -0.19 4.73 10.91
CA GLY A 16 0.18 5.28 12.20
C GLY A 16 -0.87 6.24 12.78
N ILE A 17 -1.64 6.93 11.92
CA ILE A 17 -2.55 8.01 12.35
C ILE A 17 -4.02 7.61 12.25
N ARG A 18 -4.50 7.03 11.13
CA ARG A 18 -5.96 6.92 10.86
C ARG A 18 -6.60 5.59 11.21
N VAL A 19 -5.83 4.51 11.39
CA VAL A 19 -6.44 3.19 11.65
C VAL A 19 -6.79 2.98 13.12
N ALA A 20 -6.43 3.93 13.99
CA ALA A 20 -7.06 4.10 15.30
C ALA A 20 -8.46 4.75 15.21
N ALA A 21 -8.91 5.21 14.04
CA ALA A 21 -10.20 5.86 13.82
C ALA A 21 -11.16 5.06 12.91
N ALA A 22 -10.76 3.86 12.47
CA ALA A 22 -11.68 2.92 11.83
C ALA A 22 -12.40 2.10 12.91
N ASP A 23 -13.15 2.78 13.76
CA ASP A 23 -14.14 2.10 14.61
C ASP A 23 -15.25 1.57 13.70
N PHE A 24 -15.48 0.27 13.80
CA PHE A 24 -16.70 -0.37 13.35
C PHE A 24 -17.86 0.07 14.26
N ASP A 25 -18.26 1.34 14.24
CA ASP A 25 -19.52 1.80 14.84
C ASP A 25 -20.00 3.14 14.24
N HIS A 26 -21.31 3.22 13.99
CA HIS A 26 -22.01 4.14 13.10
C HIS A 26 -22.53 5.42 13.78
N SER A 27 -22.02 5.82 14.95
CA SER A 27 -22.72 6.83 15.78
C SER A 27 -21.98 8.14 16.09
N SER A 28 -20.71 8.34 15.73
CA SER A 28 -19.95 9.50 16.24
C SER A 28 -19.53 10.56 15.20
N PRO A 29 -19.78 11.86 15.45
CA PRO A 29 -19.25 12.98 14.69
C PRO A 29 -17.84 13.41 15.16
N ARG A 30 -16.96 13.70 14.19
CA ARG A 30 -15.69 14.46 14.25
C ARG A 30 -14.48 13.84 14.99
N TRP A 31 -13.46 13.61 14.15
CA TRP A 31 -12.01 13.81 14.34
C TRP A 31 -11.55 14.40 15.68
N LYS A 32 -10.80 13.59 16.45
CA LYS A 32 -9.79 14.05 17.42
C LYS A 32 -8.57 13.12 17.33
N TYR A 33 -7.45 13.62 16.82
CA TYR A 33 -6.15 12.97 16.94
C TYR A 33 -5.41 13.48 18.18
N TYR A 34 -4.58 12.61 18.76
CA TYR A 34 -3.63 12.85 19.84
C TYR A 34 -4.23 13.02 21.25
N THR A 35 -4.49 11.88 21.91
CA THR A 35 -4.46 11.78 23.38
C THR A 35 -3.42 10.73 23.72
N GLY A 36 -2.38 11.12 24.46
CA GLY A 36 -1.20 10.32 24.80
C GLY A 36 -1.44 9.12 25.72
N GLU A 37 -2.53 8.38 25.50
CA GLU A 37 -2.83 7.12 26.16
C GLU A 37 -2.66 5.99 25.14
N LYS A 38 -1.98 4.91 25.53
CA LYS A 38 -1.75 3.71 24.71
C LYS A 38 -3.11 3.09 24.33
N LEU A 39 -3.61 3.41 23.15
CA LEU A 39 -4.87 2.90 22.62
C LEU A 39 -4.63 1.56 21.88
N GLY A 40 -5.08 0.47 22.51
CA GLY A 40 -5.57 -0.74 21.85
C GLY A 40 -4.57 -1.61 21.06
N PRO A 41 -4.96 -2.85 20.69
CA PRO A 41 -4.14 -3.71 19.85
C PRO A 41 -4.00 -3.12 18.44
N ILE A 42 -2.80 -3.26 17.88
CA ILE A 42 -2.42 -2.88 16.52
C ILE A 42 -3.54 -3.24 15.53
N PRO A 43 -4.13 -2.27 14.80
CA PRO A 43 -5.35 -2.51 14.05
C PRO A 43 -5.14 -3.41 12.83
N PHE A 44 -3.92 -3.49 12.29
CA PHE A 44 -3.48 -4.49 11.33
C PHE A 44 -1.95 -4.58 11.28
N ILE A 45 -1.44 -5.72 10.81
CA ILE A 45 -0.01 -5.93 10.59
C ILE A 45 0.31 -5.61 9.13
N GLY A 46 1.03 -4.52 8.88
CA GLY A 46 1.56 -4.18 7.56
C GLY A 46 2.68 -5.13 7.18
N LEU A 47 2.78 -5.51 5.91
CA LEU A 47 3.87 -6.35 5.42
C LEU A 47 4.86 -5.53 4.62
N ALA A 48 6.13 -5.53 5.05
CA ALA A 48 7.22 -4.89 4.34
C ALA A 48 8.25 -5.91 3.85
N ALA A 49 8.91 -5.55 2.75
CA ALA A 49 9.97 -6.36 2.18
C ALA A 49 11.16 -6.48 3.14
N LYS A 50 11.72 -7.69 3.26
CA LYS A 50 12.84 -7.99 4.16
C LYS A 50 14.07 -7.10 3.89
N GLN A 51 14.23 -6.66 2.64
CA GLN A 51 15.29 -5.77 2.17
C GLN A 51 15.34 -4.45 2.96
N LEU A 52 14.19 -3.92 3.39
CA LEU A 52 14.12 -2.70 4.20
C LEU A 52 14.74 -2.86 5.59
N ASN A 53 14.82 -4.10 6.14
CA ASN A 53 15.46 -4.35 7.43
C ASN A 53 16.98 -4.26 7.38
N TYR A 54 17.60 -4.35 6.20
CA TYR A 54 19.05 -4.23 6.04
C TYR A 54 19.52 -2.77 5.94
N LEU A 55 18.60 -1.81 5.78
CA LEU A 55 18.90 -0.38 5.79
C LEU A 55 18.66 0.17 7.21
N PRO A 56 19.71 0.50 7.99
CA PRO A 56 19.59 0.76 9.43
C PRO A 56 18.66 1.95 9.75
N LEU A 57 18.68 3.02 8.95
CA LEU A 57 17.78 4.17 9.08
C LEU A 57 16.33 3.82 8.78
N MET A 58 16.08 3.06 7.71
CA MET A 58 14.74 2.61 7.34
C MET A 58 14.18 1.62 8.36
N ARG A 59 15.01 0.71 8.88
CA ARG A 59 14.60 -0.20 9.96
C ARG A 59 14.13 0.58 11.19
N HIS A 60 14.89 1.60 11.62
CA HIS A 60 14.49 2.38 12.79
C HIS A 60 13.22 3.19 12.52
N PHE A 61 13.12 3.87 11.38
CA PHE A 61 11.94 4.67 11.04
C PHE A 61 10.68 3.83 10.77
N VAL A 62 10.82 2.72 10.04
CA VAL A 62 9.69 1.88 9.63
C VAL A 62 9.27 0.93 10.75
N VAL A 63 10.19 0.19 11.36
CA VAL A 63 9.84 -0.83 12.37
C VAL A 63 9.56 -0.21 13.72
N GLN A 64 10.35 0.78 14.15
CA GLN A 64 10.25 1.34 15.50
C GLN A 64 9.22 2.45 15.62
N TRP A 65 8.99 3.22 14.54
CA TRP A 65 8.03 4.32 14.54
C TRP A 65 6.61 3.89 14.18
N THR A 66 6.44 2.91 13.27
CA THR A 66 5.09 2.41 12.93
C THR A 66 4.61 1.29 13.86
N GLY A 67 5.51 0.50 14.46
CA GLY A 67 5.18 -0.59 15.39
C GLY A 67 4.34 -1.75 14.82
N CYS A 68 3.93 -1.66 13.54
CA CYS A 68 2.90 -2.52 12.95
C CYS A 68 3.41 -3.34 11.76
N ILE A 69 4.71 -3.34 11.48
CA ILE A 69 5.26 -3.92 10.25
C ILE A 69 5.98 -5.25 10.52
N ALA A 70 5.50 -6.31 9.88
CA ALA A 70 6.11 -7.63 9.88
C ALA A 70 6.69 -7.99 8.50
N SER A 71 7.51 -9.03 8.45
CA SER A 71 8.11 -9.47 7.19
C SER A 71 7.05 -9.96 6.21
N SER A 72 7.17 -9.56 4.94
CA SER A 72 6.35 -10.04 3.83
C SER A 72 6.68 -11.47 3.38
N ASP A 73 7.53 -12.20 4.13
CA ASP A 73 7.83 -13.62 3.87
C ASP A 73 6.52 -14.43 3.81
N LYS A 74 6.41 -15.30 2.81
CA LYS A 74 5.22 -16.13 2.59
C LYS A 74 4.83 -16.92 3.84
N HIS A 75 5.79 -17.48 4.56
CA HIS A 75 5.52 -18.24 5.78
C HIS A 75 4.86 -17.36 6.87
N ASN A 76 5.40 -16.16 7.10
CA ASN A 76 4.85 -15.22 8.08
C ASN A 76 3.45 -14.75 7.66
N PHE A 77 3.29 -14.36 6.39
CA PHE A 77 2.00 -13.96 5.84
C PHE A 77 0.92 -15.03 6.04
N LEU A 78 1.22 -16.29 5.70
CA LEU A 78 0.28 -17.40 5.87
C LEU A 78 -0.02 -17.70 7.34
N SER A 79 0.98 -17.57 8.21
CA SER A 79 0.78 -17.70 9.66
C SER A 79 -0.19 -16.64 10.18
N LEU A 80 -0.01 -15.38 9.81
CA LEU A 80 -0.91 -14.29 10.20
C LEU A 80 -2.34 -14.52 9.66
N MET A 81 -2.45 -14.93 8.39
CA MET A 81 -3.74 -15.22 7.76
C MET A 81 -4.48 -16.35 8.48
N LYS A 82 -3.77 -17.45 8.80
CA LYS A 82 -4.31 -18.61 9.51
C LYS A 82 -4.80 -18.26 10.92
N ASN A 83 -4.17 -17.29 11.57
CA ASN A 83 -4.51 -16.83 12.91
C ASN A 83 -5.51 -15.67 12.92
N SER A 84 -6.23 -15.44 11.82
CA SER A 84 -7.27 -14.41 11.70
C SER A 84 -6.80 -13.00 12.09
N LYS A 85 -5.55 -12.65 11.78
CA LYS A 85 -5.00 -11.31 12.05
C LYS A 85 -5.40 -10.35 10.94
N ASN A 86 -5.67 -9.10 11.28
CA ASN A 86 -5.85 -8.05 10.29
C ASN A 86 -4.50 -7.76 9.61
N ILE A 87 -4.46 -7.70 8.28
CA ILE A 87 -3.22 -7.53 7.51
C ILE A 87 -3.40 -6.43 6.46
N GLY A 88 -2.39 -5.57 6.36
CA GLY A 88 -2.29 -4.53 5.34
C GLY A 88 -1.37 -4.98 4.22
N LEU A 89 -1.91 -5.05 3.00
CA LEU A 89 -1.19 -5.50 1.82
C LEU A 89 -1.08 -4.39 0.77
N ILE A 90 0.08 -4.34 0.14
CA ILE A 90 0.38 -3.49 -1.02
C ILE A 90 0.66 -4.43 -2.19
N PRO A 91 -0.36 -4.81 -2.98
CA PRO A 91 -0.23 -5.86 -3.98
C PRO A 91 0.80 -5.53 -5.07
N GLY A 92 0.94 -4.25 -5.42
CA GLY A 92 1.91 -3.80 -6.42
C GLY A 92 3.38 -4.07 -6.06
N GLY A 93 3.73 -3.89 -4.79
CA GLY A 93 5.12 -4.03 -4.31
C GLY A 93 6.12 -3.24 -5.16
N PHE A 94 7.27 -3.86 -5.45
CA PHE A 94 8.35 -3.25 -6.22
C PHE A 94 7.97 -2.87 -7.67
N TYR A 95 6.96 -3.50 -8.27
CA TYR A 95 6.51 -3.13 -9.62
C TYR A 95 5.93 -1.73 -9.65
N GLU A 96 5.09 -1.39 -8.66
CA GLU A 96 4.56 -0.02 -8.54
C GLU A 96 5.64 0.95 -8.08
N ALA A 97 6.44 0.59 -7.08
CA ALA A 97 7.50 1.46 -6.57
C ALA A 97 8.53 1.84 -7.64
N GLY A 98 8.92 0.89 -8.49
CA GLY A 98 9.85 1.13 -9.60
C GLY A 98 9.25 1.87 -10.79
N ALA A 99 7.93 1.84 -10.93
CA ALA A 99 7.19 2.48 -12.03
C ALA A 99 6.62 3.86 -11.69
N VAL A 100 6.84 4.35 -10.46
CA VAL A 100 6.46 5.70 -10.04
C VAL A 100 7.06 6.72 -10.99
N VAL A 101 6.21 7.60 -11.50
CA VAL A 101 6.58 8.81 -12.25
C VAL A 101 5.84 9.96 -11.61
N LYS A 102 6.56 11.05 -11.31
CA LYS A 102 5.96 12.17 -10.60
C LYS A 102 4.76 12.74 -11.36
N GLY A 103 3.64 12.96 -10.65
CA GLY A 103 2.39 13.46 -11.21
C GLY A 103 1.66 12.51 -12.16
N GLN A 104 2.03 11.22 -12.18
CA GLN A 104 1.33 10.18 -12.93
C GLN A 104 0.82 9.09 -12.00
N GLU A 105 -0.48 8.82 -12.10
CA GLU A 105 -1.17 7.81 -11.32
C GLU A 105 -1.05 6.46 -12.02
N ARG A 106 -0.27 5.54 -11.43
CA ARG A 106 0.06 4.24 -12.01
C ARG A 106 -0.20 3.11 -11.05
N VAL A 107 -0.88 2.06 -11.52
CA VAL A 107 -1.27 0.91 -10.71
C VAL A 107 -0.91 -0.41 -11.38
N TYR A 108 -0.43 -1.38 -10.60
CA TYR A 108 -0.13 -2.73 -11.06
C TYR A 108 -1.12 -3.74 -10.46
N PHE A 109 -1.88 -4.39 -11.33
CA PHE A 109 -2.85 -5.42 -10.95
C PHE A 109 -2.37 -6.86 -11.23
N GLY A 110 -1.10 -7.09 -11.61
CA GLY A 110 -0.68 -8.43 -12.03
C GLY A 110 -0.59 -9.49 -10.92
N LYS A 111 -0.71 -9.12 -9.63
CA LYS A 111 -0.62 -10.07 -8.50
C LYS A 111 -1.97 -10.38 -7.88
N SER A 112 -2.57 -11.51 -8.25
CA SER A 112 -3.82 -12.02 -7.66
C SER A 112 -3.63 -12.99 -6.48
N GLY A 113 -2.40 -13.36 -6.13
CA GLY A 113 -2.15 -14.39 -5.10
C GLY A 113 -2.72 -14.06 -3.71
N PHE A 114 -2.88 -12.78 -3.36
CA PHE A 114 -3.52 -12.39 -2.10
C PHE A 114 -5.03 -12.71 -2.08
N ILE A 115 -5.70 -12.67 -3.23
CA ILE A 115 -7.12 -13.04 -3.38
C ILE A 115 -7.31 -14.53 -3.13
N TYR A 116 -6.42 -15.37 -3.65
CA TYR A 116 -6.42 -16.81 -3.36
C TYR A 116 -6.40 -17.07 -1.84
N TYR A 117 -5.49 -16.41 -1.12
CA TYR A 117 -5.41 -16.60 0.33
C TYR A 117 -6.58 -15.97 1.08
N ALA A 118 -7.11 -14.83 0.61
CA ALA A 118 -8.32 -14.23 1.19
C ALA A 118 -9.53 -15.16 1.06
N LEU A 119 -9.72 -15.82 -0.10
CA LEU A 119 -10.74 -16.86 -0.30
C LEU A 119 -10.44 -18.09 0.57
N LYS A 120 -9.18 -18.52 0.66
CA LYS A 120 -8.80 -19.69 1.45
C LYS A 120 -9.16 -19.57 2.93
N TYR A 121 -8.95 -18.38 3.50
CA TYR A 121 -9.15 -18.15 4.91
C TYR A 121 -10.45 -17.40 5.24
N GLY A 122 -11.21 -16.92 4.24
CA GLY A 122 -12.49 -16.24 4.42
C GLY A 122 -12.35 -14.80 4.93
N TYR A 123 -11.43 -14.02 4.38
CA TYR A 123 -11.17 -12.65 4.81
C TYR A 123 -12.20 -11.65 4.24
N LYS A 124 -12.48 -10.58 5.00
CA LYS A 124 -13.09 -9.37 4.46
C LYS A 124 -11.99 -8.54 3.78
N VAL A 125 -12.10 -8.35 2.46
CA VAL A 125 -11.13 -7.57 1.68
C VAL A 125 -11.64 -6.16 1.49
N VAL A 126 -10.81 -5.17 1.85
CA VAL A 126 -11.10 -3.74 1.68
C VAL A 126 -10.13 -3.16 0.65
N PRO A 127 -10.60 -2.79 -0.57
CA PRO A 127 -9.78 -2.07 -1.53
C PRO A 127 -9.51 -0.65 -1.02
N ALA A 128 -8.33 -0.13 -1.30
CA ALA A 128 -7.94 1.21 -0.86
C ALA A 128 -7.04 1.86 -1.92
N TYR A 129 -7.35 3.12 -2.24
CA TYR A 129 -6.55 3.97 -3.11
C TYR A 129 -5.97 5.15 -2.33
N THR A 130 -4.73 5.53 -2.59
CA THR A 130 -4.07 6.67 -1.96
C THR A 130 -3.64 7.70 -2.99
N PHE A 131 -4.19 8.89 -2.85
CA PHE A 131 -3.83 10.06 -3.65
C PHE A 131 -2.62 10.79 -3.05
N GLY A 132 -1.82 11.42 -3.91
CA GLY A 132 -0.63 12.20 -3.54
C GLY A 132 0.66 11.39 -3.44
N GLU A 133 0.61 10.05 -3.47
CA GLU A 133 1.82 9.20 -3.48
C GLU A 133 2.72 9.49 -4.68
N SER A 134 2.13 9.78 -5.85
CA SER A 134 2.87 10.10 -7.08
C SER A 134 3.62 11.44 -6.98
N ASP A 135 3.20 12.37 -6.13
CA ASP A 135 3.81 13.70 -6.00
C ASP A 135 4.93 13.77 -4.97
N THR A 136 5.06 12.74 -4.12
CA THR A 136 5.98 12.73 -2.98
C THR A 136 7.46 12.75 -3.36
N TYR A 137 7.84 12.17 -4.50
CA TYR A 137 9.25 12.04 -4.88
C TYR A 137 9.42 12.06 -6.39
N TYR A 138 10.61 12.48 -6.85
CA TYR A 138 11.04 12.16 -8.20
C TYR A 138 11.67 10.76 -8.20
N ASN A 139 11.35 10.01 -9.25
CA ASN A 139 12.03 8.77 -9.58
C ASN A 139 12.68 8.95 -10.94
N VAL A 140 13.96 8.62 -11.05
CA VAL A 140 14.64 8.65 -12.36
C VAL A 140 13.93 7.68 -13.29
N THR A 141 13.45 8.13 -14.45
CA THR A 141 12.78 7.26 -15.44
C THR A 141 13.80 6.67 -16.43
N GLY A 142 13.48 5.55 -17.10
CA GLY A 142 14.41 4.84 -18.02
C GLY A 142 14.62 3.35 -17.69
N PHE A 143 15.47 2.65 -18.45
CA PHE A 143 15.92 1.26 -18.18
C PHE A 143 14.81 0.28 -17.71
N SER A 144 13.60 0.38 -18.27
CA SER A 144 12.41 -0.34 -17.76
C SER A 144 12.61 -1.86 -17.70
N LYS A 145 13.30 -2.45 -18.67
CA LYS A 145 13.65 -3.89 -18.69
C LYS A 145 14.56 -4.28 -17.52
N LEU A 146 15.58 -3.48 -17.23
CA LEU A 146 16.48 -3.71 -16.10
C LEU A 146 15.75 -3.54 -14.77
N ARG A 147 14.91 -2.50 -14.65
CA ARG A 147 14.10 -2.26 -13.44
C ARG A 147 13.09 -3.38 -13.19
N LYS A 148 12.44 -3.86 -14.23
CA LYS A 148 11.54 -5.01 -14.15
C LYS A 148 12.33 -6.25 -13.70
N TRP A 149 13.47 -6.55 -14.32
CA TRP A 149 14.33 -7.68 -13.94
C TRP A 149 14.80 -7.60 -12.49
N LEU A 150 15.22 -6.42 -12.02
CA LEU A 150 15.55 -6.18 -10.60
C LEU A 150 14.33 -6.41 -9.69
N SER A 151 13.14 -5.96 -10.09
CA SER A 151 11.90 -6.17 -9.34
C SER A 151 11.50 -7.65 -9.28
N ASP A 152 11.71 -8.40 -10.37
CA ASP A 152 11.51 -9.85 -10.45
C ASP A 152 12.46 -10.58 -9.48
N MET A 153 13.68 -10.06 -9.27
CA MET A 153 14.65 -10.54 -8.29
C MET A 153 14.43 -10.02 -6.85
N GLY A 154 13.40 -9.19 -6.62
CA GLY A 154 13.13 -8.62 -5.30
C GLY A 154 14.08 -7.49 -4.88
N VAL A 155 14.74 -6.84 -5.84
CA VAL A 155 15.57 -5.65 -5.62
C VAL A 155 14.75 -4.40 -5.96
N PRO A 156 14.56 -3.45 -5.02
CA PRO A 156 13.86 -2.20 -5.30
C PRO A 156 14.67 -1.36 -6.29
N ALA A 157 14.21 -1.25 -7.53
CA ALA A 157 14.87 -0.49 -8.59
C ALA A 157 14.45 0.99 -8.60
N VAL A 158 14.47 1.61 -7.42
CA VAL A 158 13.99 2.99 -7.22
C VAL A 158 15.18 3.92 -6.99
N PHE A 159 15.29 4.94 -7.82
CA PHE A 159 16.30 5.99 -7.69
C PHE A 159 15.60 7.28 -7.30
N VAL A 160 15.57 7.54 -5.99
CA VAL A 160 14.80 8.61 -5.39
C VAL A 160 15.59 9.91 -5.41
N THR A 161 14.96 10.99 -5.87
CA THR A 161 15.46 12.34 -5.62
C THR A 161 14.38 13.17 -4.91
N GLY A 162 14.72 13.67 -3.72
CA GLY A 162 13.91 14.60 -2.93
C GLY A 162 14.24 16.07 -3.24
N PRO A 163 13.67 17.03 -2.48
CA PRO A 163 13.81 18.47 -2.73
C PRO A 163 15.25 18.99 -2.65
N VAL A 164 16.14 18.29 -1.93
CA VAL A 164 17.56 18.65 -1.80
C VAL A 164 18.41 17.40 -2.03
N SER A 165 18.54 17.02 -3.30
CA SER A 165 19.21 15.78 -3.74
C SER A 165 20.72 15.73 -3.46
N TRP A 166 21.36 16.87 -3.17
CA TRP A 166 22.78 16.96 -2.80
C TRP A 166 23.04 16.72 -1.30
N VAL A 167 21.98 16.62 -0.48
CA VAL A 167 22.08 16.28 0.94
C VAL A 167 21.39 14.91 1.16
N PRO A 168 22.14 13.82 1.39
CA PRO A 168 21.61 12.45 1.38
C PRO A 168 20.42 12.20 2.33
N TRP A 169 20.39 12.86 3.50
CA TRP A 169 19.32 12.70 4.48
C TRP A 169 18.07 13.55 4.17
N ILE A 170 18.19 14.63 3.39
CA ILE A 170 17.06 15.45 2.93
C ILE A 170 16.49 14.92 1.61
N ALA A 171 17.30 14.21 0.82
CA ALA A 171 16.85 13.51 -0.38
C ALA A 171 15.76 12.45 -0.11
N LEU A 172 15.59 12.01 1.15
CA LEU A 172 14.54 11.09 1.58
C LEU A 172 13.28 11.80 2.10
N LEU A 173 13.27 13.12 2.24
CA LEU A 173 12.06 13.86 2.62
C LEU A 173 11.12 14.02 1.41
N PRO A 174 9.81 13.79 1.57
CA PRO A 174 8.86 13.96 0.48
C PRO A 174 8.67 15.45 0.14
N PHE A 175 8.27 15.73 -1.10
CA PHE A 175 7.71 17.02 -1.46
C PHE A 175 6.41 17.28 -0.67
N GLY A 176 6.19 18.52 -0.25
CA GLY A 176 5.09 18.92 0.64
C GLY A 176 3.83 19.43 -0.08
N ASP A 177 3.78 19.33 -1.40
CA ASP A 177 2.86 20.15 -2.21
C ASP A 177 1.43 19.59 -2.32
N GLY A 178 1.17 18.42 -1.74
CA GLY A 178 -0.15 17.79 -1.70
C GLY A 178 -0.14 16.68 -0.65
N GLY A 179 -1.06 16.74 0.30
CA GLY A 179 -1.16 15.73 1.36
C GLY A 179 -1.38 14.32 0.79
N VAL A 180 -1.03 13.30 1.58
CA VAL A 180 -1.27 11.91 1.20
C VAL A 180 -2.62 11.44 1.75
N HIS A 181 -3.54 11.06 0.86
CA HIS A 181 -4.94 10.80 1.22
C HIS A 181 -5.39 9.41 0.80
N THR A 182 -5.62 8.52 1.77
CA THR A 182 -6.18 7.18 1.51
C THR A 182 -7.70 7.19 1.58
N ILE A 183 -8.34 6.65 0.55
CA ILE A 183 -9.78 6.37 0.47
C ILE A 183 -9.99 4.86 0.47
N HIS A 184 -10.85 4.38 1.36
CA HIS A 184 -11.23 2.98 1.46
C HIS A 184 -12.54 2.72 0.71
N GLY A 185 -12.57 1.67 -0.10
CA GLY A 185 -13.78 1.19 -0.74
C GLY A 185 -14.61 0.30 0.19
N PRO A 186 -15.77 -0.16 -0.29
CA PRO A 186 -16.60 -1.10 0.45
C PRO A 186 -15.84 -2.41 0.66
N GLY A 187 -15.80 -2.87 1.91
CA GLY A 187 -15.22 -4.17 2.23
C GLY A 187 -16.16 -5.31 1.82
N ARG A 188 -15.67 -6.27 1.04
CA ARG A 188 -16.42 -7.47 0.65
C ARG A 188 -15.97 -8.66 1.48
N GLN A 189 -16.93 -9.33 2.13
CA GLN A 189 -16.66 -10.58 2.82
C GLN A 189 -16.47 -11.69 1.78
N PHE A 190 -15.32 -12.35 1.79
CA PHE A 190 -15.07 -13.47 0.89
C PHE A 190 -15.54 -14.78 1.53
N PRO A 191 -16.11 -15.71 0.74
CA PRO A 191 -16.40 -17.05 1.22
C PRO A 191 -15.10 -17.78 1.56
N LYS A 192 -15.15 -18.64 2.57
CA LYS A 192 -14.02 -19.52 2.93
C LYS A 192 -14.05 -20.77 2.05
N ILE A 193 -13.06 -20.91 1.16
CA ILE A 193 -12.96 -22.02 0.20
C ILE A 193 -11.60 -22.69 0.37
N GLU A 194 -11.54 -23.96 0.77
CA GLU A 194 -10.26 -24.62 1.10
C GLU A 194 -9.24 -24.62 -0.07
N LYS A 195 -9.75 -24.83 -1.29
CA LYS A 195 -9.00 -24.85 -2.55
C LYS A 195 -9.71 -23.96 -3.60
N PRO A 196 -9.52 -22.63 -3.56
CA PRO A 196 -10.10 -21.73 -4.56
C PRO A 196 -9.62 -22.07 -5.97
N SER A 197 -10.54 -22.10 -6.94
CA SER A 197 -10.19 -22.30 -8.35
C SER A 197 -9.58 -21.04 -8.98
N ALA A 198 -8.92 -21.16 -10.14
CA ALA A 198 -8.35 -20.02 -10.84
C ALA A 198 -9.44 -19.02 -11.27
N GLU A 199 -10.61 -19.53 -11.68
CA GLU A 199 -11.77 -18.75 -12.09
C GLU A 199 -12.33 -17.95 -10.92
N GLN A 200 -12.46 -18.58 -9.74
CA GLN A 200 -12.88 -17.90 -8.51
C GLN A 200 -11.88 -16.82 -8.11
N VAL A 201 -10.57 -17.08 -8.22
CA VAL A 201 -9.55 -16.06 -7.96
C VAL A 201 -9.66 -14.91 -8.94
N SER A 202 -9.87 -15.18 -10.23
CA SER A 202 -10.03 -14.15 -11.27
C SER A 202 -11.24 -13.27 -10.99
N GLU A 203 -12.42 -13.86 -10.71
CA GLU A 203 -13.65 -13.12 -10.44
C GLU A 203 -13.49 -12.13 -9.27
N TYR A 204 -12.95 -12.60 -8.14
CA TYR A 204 -12.76 -11.76 -6.96
C TYR A 204 -11.63 -10.74 -7.15
N HIS A 205 -10.63 -11.08 -7.96
CA HIS A 205 -9.55 -10.16 -8.31
C HIS A 205 -10.03 -9.06 -9.26
N GLU A 206 -10.87 -9.38 -10.24
CA GLU A 206 -11.52 -8.42 -11.13
C GLU A 206 -12.41 -7.45 -10.36
N TRP A 207 -13.20 -7.96 -9.40
CA TRP A 207 -13.95 -7.12 -8.46
C TRP A 207 -13.02 -6.16 -7.71
N TYR A 208 -11.92 -6.68 -7.15
CA TYR A 208 -10.95 -5.86 -6.42
C TYR A 208 -10.38 -4.73 -7.30
N CYS A 209 -9.92 -5.08 -8.51
CA CYS A 209 -9.38 -4.11 -9.46
C CYS A 209 -10.43 -3.08 -9.87
N GLY A 210 -11.66 -3.52 -10.12
CA GLY A 210 -12.81 -2.67 -10.42
C GLY A 210 -13.07 -1.65 -9.32
N GLU A 211 -13.08 -2.09 -8.05
CA GLU A 211 -13.27 -1.17 -6.92
C GLU A 211 -12.11 -0.18 -6.76
N VAL A 212 -10.87 -0.60 -6.97
CA VAL A 212 -9.72 0.32 -6.94
C VAL A 212 -9.85 1.40 -8.02
N ARG A 213 -10.23 1.04 -9.25
CA ARG A 213 -10.51 2.01 -10.33
C ARG A 213 -11.68 2.92 -9.98
N ARG A 214 -12.78 2.35 -9.47
CA ARG A 214 -13.95 3.12 -9.06
C ARG A 214 -13.61 4.17 -8.00
N ILE A 215 -12.82 3.81 -6.99
CA ILE A 215 -12.35 4.76 -5.96
C ILE A 215 -11.57 5.90 -6.62
N PHE A 216 -10.64 5.57 -7.52
CA PHE A 216 -9.85 6.54 -8.27
C PHE A 216 -10.75 7.50 -9.05
N ASP A 217 -11.59 6.97 -9.95
CA ASP A 217 -12.43 7.76 -10.84
C ASP A 217 -13.41 8.66 -10.09
N THR A 218 -13.94 8.17 -8.97
CA THR A 218 -14.87 8.93 -8.12
C THR A 218 -14.21 10.13 -7.45
N HIS A 219 -12.91 10.06 -7.15
CA HIS A 219 -12.23 11.06 -6.31
C HIS A 219 -11.10 11.82 -7.01
N LYS A 220 -10.67 11.45 -8.22
CA LYS A 220 -9.50 12.04 -8.91
C LYS A 220 -9.55 13.57 -8.99
N HIS A 221 -10.69 14.15 -9.39
CA HIS A 221 -10.84 15.61 -9.50
C HIS A 221 -10.78 16.34 -8.15
N ARG A 222 -11.18 15.69 -7.04
CA ARG A 222 -11.05 16.26 -5.69
C ARG A 222 -9.58 16.50 -5.31
N PHE A 223 -8.67 15.72 -5.89
CA PHE A 223 -7.24 15.81 -5.66
C PHE A 223 -6.50 16.50 -6.82
N GLY A 224 -7.22 17.20 -7.71
CA GLY A 224 -6.61 17.95 -8.82
C GLY A 224 -6.06 17.07 -9.94
N ILE A 225 -6.52 15.83 -10.06
CA ILE A 225 -6.08 14.88 -11.08
C ILE A 225 -7.13 14.80 -12.18
N ASP A 226 -6.74 15.25 -13.38
CA ASP A 226 -7.57 15.15 -14.59
C ASP A 226 -7.13 13.98 -15.50
N GLN A 227 -6.04 13.31 -15.16
CA GLN A 227 -5.51 12.16 -15.90
C GLN A 227 -6.27 10.88 -15.55
N GLU A 228 -6.27 9.93 -16.48
CA GLU A 228 -6.76 8.57 -16.24
C GLU A 228 -5.73 7.71 -15.51
N LEU A 229 -6.22 6.72 -14.76
CA LEU A 229 -5.37 5.76 -14.05
C LEU A 229 -4.64 4.85 -15.04
N GLN A 230 -3.31 4.90 -15.05
CA GLN A 230 -2.51 4.07 -15.93
C GLN A 230 -2.29 2.69 -15.30
N VAL A 231 -2.84 1.65 -15.93
CA VAL A 231 -2.56 0.26 -15.52
C VAL A 231 -1.26 -0.19 -16.18
N ILE A 232 -0.26 -0.49 -15.36
CA ILE A 232 1.04 -1.00 -15.82
C ILE A 232 1.07 -2.53 -15.82
N SER A 233 1.87 -3.12 -16.72
CA SER A 233 2.01 -4.57 -16.96
C SER A 233 3.39 -5.09 -16.63
#